data_AF-A0A7S7TLX3-F1
#
_entry.id   AF-A0A7S7TLX3-F1
#
_cell.length_a   1.000
_cell.length_b   1.000
_cell.length_c   1.000
_cell.angle_alpha   90.00
_cell.angle_beta   90.00
_cell.angle_gamma   90.00
#
_symmetry.space_group_name_H-M   'P 1'
#
loop_
_entity.id
_entity.type
_entity.pdbx_description
1 polymer ?
#
loop_
_entity_poly.entity_id
_entity_poly.type
_entity_poly.pdbx_seq_one_letter_code
_entity_poly.pdbx_strand_id
1 'polypeptide(L)'
;MTISRRDLLIAMGALPMVVRGEQAHAAASTVKPRHVLCFLGGEGQLAQLSDAASLAIQKFAAGFSIDTTYSQDKPDPRMTRSFGVSWDRVAPNAWTGADESAVVNHQSVLYVLGPRMSADNAVTCSVGALFLVHAVIKAGATALKGESAGVAHGLPRWAELTRQAAAALQSDDDAGASRACRLAFAKRPLDNGTWTETVGYHLVGLPEVYVAKSYGTEREVAALMDTVGDELAQRGLQAVLRDHRARLSHVSSYQPGDFKFNPYGIVYVDQS
;
A
#
# COMPACT_ATOMS: atom_id res chain seq x y z
N MET A 1 31.83 -5.86 -23.32
CA MET A 1 30.44 -5.97 -22.84
C MET A 1 30.25 -4.96 -21.72
N THR A 2 29.58 -3.86 -22.00
CA THR A 2 29.30 -2.80 -21.03
C THR A 2 28.10 -3.23 -20.18
N ILE A 3 28.36 -3.58 -18.92
CA ILE A 3 27.33 -3.88 -17.94
C ILE A 3 26.53 -2.59 -17.69
N SER A 4 25.20 -2.64 -17.80
CA SER A 4 24.37 -1.46 -17.63
C SER A 4 24.24 -1.11 -16.15
N ARG A 5 24.07 0.18 -15.82
CA ARG A 5 23.82 0.65 -14.45
C ARG A 5 22.56 0.03 -13.83
N ARG A 6 21.65 -0.49 -14.67
CA ARG A 6 20.41 -1.21 -14.31
C ARG A 6 20.68 -2.58 -13.70
N ASP A 7 21.72 -3.28 -14.20
CA ASP A 7 22.14 -4.58 -13.68
C ASP A 7 22.85 -4.44 -12.33
N LEU A 8 23.51 -3.30 -12.09
CA LEU A 8 24.13 -2.94 -10.81
C LEU A 8 23.09 -2.65 -9.72
N LEU A 9 21.95 -2.07 -10.10
CA LEU A 9 20.82 -1.69 -9.25
C LEU A 9 20.02 -2.90 -8.74
N ILE A 10 19.87 -3.92 -9.58
CA ILE A 10 19.25 -5.20 -9.23
C ILE A 10 20.14 -5.98 -8.25
N ALA A 11 21.46 -5.78 -8.27
CA ALA A 11 22.42 -6.50 -7.43
C ALA A 11 22.72 -5.86 -6.07
N MET A 12 22.36 -4.58 -5.82
CA MET A 12 22.92 -3.82 -4.69
C MET A 12 21.93 -3.14 -3.73
N GLY A 13 20.61 -3.41 -3.80
CA GLY A 13 19.70 -3.02 -2.71
C GLY A 13 19.73 -1.53 -2.27
N ALA A 14 20.16 -0.61 -3.15
CA ALA A 14 20.18 0.83 -2.92
C ALA A 14 20.54 1.59 -4.21
N LEU A 15 19.59 2.35 -4.77
CA LEU A 15 19.93 3.70 -5.22
C LEU A 15 18.97 4.68 -4.56
N PRO A 16 19.44 5.92 -4.32
CA PRO A 16 18.61 6.99 -3.79
C PRO A 16 17.66 7.45 -4.89
N MET A 17 16.36 7.38 -4.60
CA MET A 17 15.41 8.26 -5.25
C MET A 17 15.81 9.72 -4.95
N VAL A 18 15.58 10.59 -5.93
CA VAL A 18 15.91 12.02 -5.88
C VAL A 18 15.57 12.61 -4.51
N VAL A 19 16.61 13.06 -3.79
CA VAL A 19 16.47 13.78 -2.52
C VAL A 19 15.71 15.09 -2.83
N ARG A 20 14.45 15.16 -2.43
CA ARG A 20 13.70 16.41 -2.41
C ARG A 20 14.20 17.24 -1.23
N GLY A 21 14.80 18.38 -1.54
CA GLY A 21 15.30 19.35 -0.56
C GLY A 21 14.22 19.87 0.38
N GLU A 22 14.62 19.91 1.67
CA GLU A 22 14.10 20.60 2.85
C GLU A 22 12.60 20.97 2.89
N GLN A 23 11.85 20.20 3.70
CA GLN A 23 10.61 20.66 4.31
C GLN A 23 10.81 20.88 5.81
N ALA A 24 10.46 22.08 6.25
CA ALA A 24 10.50 22.52 7.63
C ALA A 24 9.84 21.49 8.57
N HIS A 25 10.62 20.97 9.51
CA HIS A 25 10.21 20.05 10.55
C HIS A 25 9.17 20.70 11.48
N ALA A 26 7.88 20.41 11.26
CA ALA A 26 7.01 20.15 12.39
C ALA A 26 7.47 18.80 12.98
N ALA A 27 7.80 18.77 14.29
CA ALA A 27 8.45 17.68 15.02
C ALA A 27 8.39 16.33 14.28
N ALA A 28 9.48 15.93 13.60
CA ALA A 28 9.46 14.71 12.81
C ALA A 28 9.08 13.54 13.69
N SER A 29 7.91 12.98 13.41
CA SER A 29 7.46 11.76 14.05
C SER A 29 8.53 10.71 13.90
N THR A 30 8.91 10.08 15.01
CA THR A 30 9.86 8.94 15.01
C THR A 30 9.21 7.66 14.51
N VAL A 31 7.90 7.68 14.27
CA VAL A 31 7.13 6.54 13.77
C VAL A 31 7.56 6.22 12.34
N LYS A 32 7.96 4.96 12.14
CA LYS A 32 8.29 4.41 10.83
C LYS A 32 7.21 3.42 10.39
N PRO A 33 6.49 3.71 9.30
CA PRO A 33 5.54 2.79 8.69
C PRO A 33 6.14 1.44 8.32
N ARG A 34 5.30 0.44 8.13
CA ARG A 34 5.68 -0.84 7.52
C ARG A 34 4.49 -1.47 6.82
N HIS A 35 4.76 -2.28 5.80
CA HIS A 35 3.77 -3.19 5.23
C HIS A 35 3.46 -4.34 6.19
N VAL A 36 2.20 -4.71 6.25
CA VAL A 36 1.72 -5.96 6.86
C VAL A 36 0.81 -6.59 5.82
N LEU A 37 1.20 -7.76 5.34
CA LEU A 37 0.50 -8.49 4.28
C LEU A 37 -0.09 -9.76 4.88
N CYS A 38 -1.38 -9.99 4.62
CA CYS A 38 -2.09 -11.20 5.00
C CYS A 38 -2.48 -11.96 3.73
N PHE A 39 -1.95 -13.16 3.56
CA PHE A 39 -2.26 -14.08 2.48
C PHE A 39 -3.11 -15.23 3.00
N LEU A 40 -4.12 -15.62 2.24
CA LEU A 40 -4.93 -16.81 2.51
C LEU A 40 -4.58 -17.91 1.52
N GLY A 41 -4.58 -19.15 2.00
CA GLY A 41 -4.35 -20.35 1.18
C GLY A 41 -5.36 -21.46 1.48
N GLY A 42 -5.25 -22.53 0.69
CA GLY A 42 -5.95 -23.79 0.92
C GLY A 42 -5.27 -24.67 1.96
N GLU A 43 -5.78 -25.90 2.10
CA GLU A 43 -5.34 -26.86 3.11
C GLU A 43 -3.90 -27.30 2.85
N GLY A 44 -3.06 -27.33 3.88
CA GLY A 44 -1.65 -27.73 3.77
C GLY A 44 -0.76 -26.72 3.03
N GLN A 45 -1.30 -25.54 2.63
CA GLN A 45 -0.57 -24.61 1.76
C GLN A 45 0.35 -23.65 2.50
N LEU A 46 0.32 -23.55 3.83
CA LEU A 46 1.17 -22.57 4.54
C LEU A 46 2.65 -22.73 4.18
N ALA A 47 3.15 -23.96 4.12
CA ALA A 47 4.56 -24.23 3.81
C ALA A 47 4.93 -23.71 2.40
N GLN A 48 4.12 -24.06 1.40
CA GLN A 48 4.31 -23.63 0.01
C GLN A 48 4.26 -22.09 -0.14
N LEU A 49 3.30 -21.44 0.52
CA LEU A 49 3.22 -19.97 0.50
C LEU A 49 4.42 -19.32 1.21
N SER A 50 4.87 -19.92 2.32
CA SER A 50 6.04 -19.46 3.07
C SER A 50 7.34 -19.60 2.28
N ASP A 51 7.51 -20.69 1.54
CA ASP A 51 8.67 -20.89 0.67
C ASP A 51 8.70 -19.87 -0.47
N ALA A 52 7.54 -19.63 -1.10
CA ALA A 52 7.41 -18.61 -2.13
C ALA A 52 7.69 -17.20 -1.59
N ALA A 53 7.17 -16.87 -0.41
CA ALA A 53 7.46 -15.61 0.26
C ALA A 53 8.95 -15.50 0.62
N SER A 54 9.59 -16.55 1.11
CA SER A 54 11.02 -16.55 1.46
C SER A 54 11.90 -16.32 0.23
N LEU A 55 11.61 -17.00 -0.88
CA LEU A 55 12.32 -16.81 -2.15
C LEU A 55 12.13 -15.39 -2.69
N ALA A 56 10.91 -14.86 -2.58
CA ALA A 56 10.54 -13.50 -2.95
C ALA A 56 11.32 -12.45 -2.14
N ILE A 57 11.36 -12.62 -0.82
CA ILE A 57 12.10 -11.78 0.13
C ILE A 57 13.58 -11.71 -0.25
N GLN A 58 14.20 -12.86 -0.55
CA GLN A 58 15.61 -12.93 -0.95
C GLN A 58 15.89 -12.20 -2.28
N LYS A 59 14.93 -12.21 -3.22
CA LYS A 59 15.16 -11.68 -4.57
C LYS A 59 14.85 -10.19 -4.74
N PHE A 60 13.77 -9.71 -4.13
CA PHE A 60 13.24 -8.38 -4.46
C PHE A 60 12.59 -7.63 -3.28
N ALA A 61 12.40 -8.27 -2.13
CA ALA A 61 11.75 -7.68 -0.96
C ALA A 61 12.66 -7.77 0.28
N ALA A 62 13.90 -7.30 0.14
CA ALA A 62 14.88 -7.31 1.22
C ALA A 62 14.33 -6.61 2.48
N GLY A 63 14.57 -7.22 3.65
CA GLY A 63 14.10 -6.72 4.95
C GLY A 63 12.66 -7.08 5.32
N PHE A 64 11.90 -7.74 4.42
CA PHE A 64 10.65 -8.40 4.79
C PHE A 64 10.93 -9.70 5.55
N SER A 65 9.98 -10.11 6.37
CA SER A 65 10.06 -11.34 7.16
C SER A 65 8.69 -12.00 7.31
N ILE A 66 8.65 -13.32 7.33
CA ILE A 66 7.44 -14.07 7.66
C ILE A 66 7.16 -13.95 9.16
N ASP A 67 5.91 -13.71 9.53
CA ASP A 67 5.46 -13.74 10.92
C ASP A 67 5.04 -15.16 11.31
N THR A 68 5.91 -15.86 12.03
CA THR A 68 5.66 -17.22 12.49
C THR A 68 4.70 -17.30 13.68
N THR A 69 4.30 -16.16 14.27
CA THR A 69 3.39 -16.12 15.43
C THR A 69 1.93 -16.18 14.99
N TYR A 70 1.60 -15.44 13.93
CA TYR A 70 0.22 -15.34 13.44
C TYR A 70 -0.04 -16.12 12.15
N SER A 71 0.99 -16.64 11.48
CA SER A 71 0.82 -17.56 10.36
C SER A 71 0.47 -18.96 10.86
N GLN A 72 -0.53 -19.59 10.25
CA GLN A 72 -1.06 -20.87 10.69
C GLN A 72 -1.67 -21.66 9.53
N ASP A 73 -1.49 -22.98 9.57
CA ASP A 73 -2.05 -23.91 8.58
C ASP A 73 -3.45 -24.38 9.02
N LYS A 74 -4.30 -23.41 9.35
CA LYS A 74 -5.71 -23.62 9.71
C LYS A 74 -6.54 -22.37 9.37
N PRO A 75 -7.85 -22.51 9.19
CA PRO A 75 -8.75 -21.36 9.05
C PRO A 75 -8.63 -20.39 10.24
N ASP A 76 -8.74 -19.10 9.96
CA ASP A 76 -8.92 -18.05 10.95
C ASP A 76 -10.35 -17.46 10.82
N PRO A 77 -11.22 -17.65 11.84
CA PRO A 77 -12.60 -17.18 11.79
C PRO A 77 -12.73 -15.65 11.71
N ARG A 78 -11.64 -14.91 11.95
CA ARG A 78 -11.62 -13.45 11.83
C ARG A 78 -11.52 -12.99 10.37
N MET A 79 -11.06 -13.83 9.44
CA MET A 79 -10.76 -13.39 8.06
C MET A 79 -11.98 -12.91 7.30
N THR A 80 -13.13 -13.58 7.42
CA THR A 80 -14.37 -13.16 6.75
C THR A 80 -14.75 -11.72 7.11
N ARG A 81 -14.76 -11.38 8.40
CA ARG A 81 -15.05 -10.01 8.86
C ARG A 81 -13.92 -9.04 8.47
N SER A 82 -12.68 -9.46 8.64
CA SER A 82 -11.48 -8.66 8.37
C SER A 82 -11.38 -8.20 6.91
N PHE A 83 -11.64 -9.12 5.97
CA PHE A 83 -11.68 -8.83 4.54
C PHE A 83 -12.97 -8.11 4.15
N GLY A 84 -14.12 -8.48 4.72
CA GLY A 84 -15.43 -7.89 4.40
C GLY A 84 -15.51 -6.38 4.52
N VAL A 85 -14.77 -5.80 5.47
CA VAL A 85 -14.68 -4.33 5.62
C VAL A 85 -13.60 -3.71 4.74
N SER A 86 -12.74 -4.49 4.11
CA SER A 86 -11.47 -4.06 3.48
C SER A 86 -11.49 -4.03 1.96
N TRP A 87 -12.57 -4.45 1.31
CA TRP A 87 -12.64 -4.52 -0.16
C TRP A 87 -12.41 -3.15 -0.82
N ASP A 88 -11.68 -3.14 -1.93
CA ASP A 88 -11.63 -2.00 -2.84
C ASP A 88 -12.99 -1.81 -3.51
N ARG A 89 -13.62 -0.66 -3.22
CA ARG A 89 -14.93 -0.27 -3.75
C ARG A 89 -14.83 0.80 -4.85
N VAL A 90 -13.60 1.22 -5.18
CA VAL A 90 -13.34 2.30 -6.14
C VAL A 90 -13.09 1.72 -7.52
N ALA A 91 -12.17 0.76 -7.62
CA ALA A 91 -11.87 0.16 -8.91
C ALA A 91 -13.00 -0.79 -9.36
N PRO A 92 -13.51 -0.67 -10.60
CA PRO A 92 -14.54 -1.56 -11.10
C PRO A 92 -14.11 -3.02 -11.05
N ASN A 93 -14.99 -3.90 -10.54
CA ASN A 93 -14.74 -5.33 -10.40
C ASN A 93 -13.44 -5.66 -9.63
N ALA A 94 -12.98 -4.76 -8.74
CA ALA A 94 -11.81 -5.02 -7.91
C ALA A 94 -12.04 -6.07 -6.84
N TRP A 95 -13.29 -6.47 -6.59
CA TRP A 95 -13.67 -7.55 -5.70
C TRP A 95 -14.95 -8.23 -6.20
N THR A 96 -15.01 -9.55 -6.09
CA THR A 96 -16.11 -10.38 -6.61
C THR A 96 -16.59 -11.40 -5.59
N GLY A 97 -17.76 -12.01 -5.82
CA GLY A 97 -18.27 -13.12 -4.99
C GLY A 97 -17.35 -14.35 -4.97
N ALA A 98 -16.51 -14.54 -5.99
CA ALA A 98 -15.48 -15.57 -5.99
C ALA A 98 -14.36 -15.24 -4.99
N ASP A 99 -13.95 -13.97 -4.89
CA ASP A 99 -12.97 -13.52 -3.90
C ASP A 99 -13.55 -13.66 -2.47
N GLU A 100 -14.83 -13.34 -2.26
CA GLU A 100 -15.52 -13.59 -1.00
C GLU A 100 -15.52 -15.08 -0.61
N SER A 101 -15.84 -15.94 -1.58
CA SER A 101 -15.86 -17.40 -1.38
C SER A 101 -14.47 -17.94 -1.06
N ALA A 102 -13.42 -17.40 -1.69
CA ALA A 102 -12.03 -17.75 -1.41
C ALA A 102 -11.64 -17.38 0.04
N VAL A 103 -12.07 -16.21 0.52
CA VAL A 103 -11.87 -15.80 1.92
C VAL A 103 -12.64 -16.71 2.86
N VAL A 104 -13.90 -17.04 2.59
CA VAL A 104 -14.70 -17.89 3.48
C VAL A 104 -14.11 -19.30 3.60
N ASN A 105 -13.63 -19.86 2.49
CA ASN A 105 -13.17 -21.24 2.42
C ASN A 105 -11.67 -21.43 2.70
N HIS A 106 -10.93 -20.38 3.02
CA HIS A 106 -9.49 -20.50 3.30
C HIS A 106 -9.21 -21.50 4.43
N GLN A 107 -8.08 -22.19 4.31
CA GLN A 107 -7.63 -23.20 5.28
C GLN A 107 -6.23 -22.91 5.81
N SER A 108 -5.56 -21.87 5.33
CA SER A 108 -4.27 -21.41 5.86
C SER A 108 -4.14 -19.90 5.77
N VAL A 109 -3.33 -19.32 6.66
CA VAL A 109 -3.05 -17.88 6.75
C VAL A 109 -1.54 -17.67 6.85
N LEU A 110 -1.00 -16.82 5.99
CA LEU A 110 0.39 -16.39 6.00
C LEU A 110 0.46 -14.87 6.21
N TYR A 111 1.20 -14.45 7.23
CA TYR A 111 1.52 -13.06 7.48
C TYR A 111 2.97 -12.76 7.09
N VAL A 112 3.17 -11.68 6.36
CA VAL A 112 4.51 -11.15 6.01
C VAL A 112 4.60 -9.70 6.44
N LEU A 113 5.68 -9.36 7.13
CA LEU A 113 5.93 -8.03 7.66
C LEU A 113 7.06 -7.37 6.88
N GLY A 114 6.82 -6.17 6.35
CA GLY A 114 7.84 -5.35 5.70
C GLY A 114 8.79 -4.67 6.68
N PRO A 115 9.93 -4.15 6.21
CA PRO A 115 10.83 -3.36 7.04
C PRO A 115 10.16 -2.05 7.47
N ARG A 116 10.76 -1.39 8.47
CA ARG A 116 10.39 -0.02 8.84
C ARG A 116 10.88 0.96 7.77
N MET A 117 10.01 1.85 7.31
CA MET A 117 10.23 2.72 6.16
C MET A 117 10.35 4.19 6.56
N SER A 118 11.09 4.97 5.77
CA SER A 118 11.04 6.43 5.71
C SER A 118 10.29 6.87 4.45
N ALA A 119 10.02 8.16 4.30
CA ALA A 119 9.39 8.66 3.07
C ALA A 119 10.24 8.32 1.82
N ASP A 120 11.56 8.45 1.95
CA ASP A 120 12.52 8.28 0.85
C ASP A 120 12.57 6.85 0.29
N ASN A 121 12.28 5.82 1.10
CA ASN A 121 12.34 4.43 0.67
C ASN A 121 10.98 3.72 0.58
N ALA A 122 9.89 4.41 0.96
CA ALA A 122 8.55 3.83 1.03
C ALA A 122 8.06 3.29 -0.33
N VAL A 123 8.31 3.99 -1.43
CA VAL A 123 7.93 3.53 -2.78
C VAL A 123 8.71 2.27 -3.15
N THR A 124 10.04 2.27 -2.99
CA THR A 124 10.89 1.10 -3.26
C THR A 124 10.45 -0.12 -2.45
N CYS A 125 10.18 0.05 -1.16
CA CYS A 125 9.68 -1.03 -0.32
C CYS A 125 8.28 -1.52 -0.74
N SER A 126 7.39 -0.61 -1.18
CA SER A 126 6.07 -0.96 -1.70
C SER A 126 6.12 -1.70 -3.03
N VAL A 127 7.06 -1.38 -3.90
CA VAL A 127 7.31 -2.15 -5.12
C VAL A 127 7.77 -3.57 -4.78
N GLY A 128 8.71 -3.72 -3.84
CA GLY A 128 9.11 -5.03 -3.33
C GLY A 128 7.93 -5.82 -2.75
N ALA A 129 7.04 -5.14 -2.00
CA ALA A 129 5.81 -5.74 -1.51
C ALA A 129 4.90 -6.25 -2.64
N LEU A 130 4.72 -5.49 -3.73
CA LEU A 130 3.93 -5.93 -4.89
C LEU A 130 4.52 -7.16 -5.59
N PHE A 131 5.85 -7.22 -5.76
CA PHE A 131 6.49 -8.41 -6.31
C PHE A 131 6.36 -9.61 -5.39
N LEU A 132 6.39 -9.41 -4.07
CA LEU A 132 6.14 -10.47 -3.09
C LEU A 132 4.71 -10.98 -3.23
N VAL A 133 3.76 -10.05 -3.27
CA VAL A 133 2.35 -10.35 -3.52
C VAL A 133 2.18 -11.21 -4.77
N HIS A 134 2.79 -10.81 -5.89
CA HIS A 134 2.67 -11.56 -7.14
C HIS A 134 3.29 -12.95 -7.07
N ALA A 135 4.43 -13.12 -6.40
CA ALA A 135 5.07 -14.42 -6.22
C ALA A 135 4.21 -15.37 -5.37
N VAL A 136 3.62 -14.88 -4.29
CA VAL A 136 2.78 -15.69 -3.39
C VAL A 136 1.43 -16.03 -4.03
N ILE A 137 0.86 -15.12 -4.85
CA ILE A 137 -0.30 -15.43 -5.70
C ILE A 137 0.03 -16.55 -6.69
N LYS A 138 1.18 -16.49 -7.36
CA LYS A 138 1.64 -17.57 -8.25
C LYS A 138 1.86 -18.90 -7.54
N ALA A 139 2.18 -18.86 -6.26
CA ALA A 139 2.32 -20.03 -5.41
C ALA A 139 0.97 -20.56 -4.89
N GLY A 140 -0.17 -19.98 -5.27
CA GLY A 140 -1.49 -20.51 -4.97
C GLY A 140 -2.27 -19.79 -3.87
N ALA A 141 -1.82 -18.62 -3.40
CA ALA A 141 -2.64 -17.82 -2.50
C ALA A 141 -3.99 -17.48 -3.14
N THR A 142 -5.06 -17.68 -2.37
CA THR A 142 -6.44 -17.57 -2.84
C THR A 142 -7.04 -16.19 -2.56
N ALA A 143 -6.53 -15.48 -1.56
CA ALA A 143 -6.87 -14.09 -1.28
C ALA A 143 -5.71 -13.38 -0.57
N LEU A 144 -5.73 -12.04 -0.62
CA LEU A 144 -4.70 -11.19 -0.02
C LEU A 144 -5.28 -9.87 0.47
N LYS A 145 -4.74 -9.39 1.59
CA LYS A 145 -5.03 -8.07 2.15
C LYS A 145 -3.76 -7.34 2.58
N GLY A 146 -3.68 -6.05 2.24
CA GLY A 146 -2.75 -5.10 2.86
C GLY A 146 -3.31 -4.61 4.19
N GLU A 147 -2.88 -5.22 5.30
CA GLU A 147 -3.41 -4.97 6.65
C GLU A 147 -3.07 -3.58 7.18
N SER A 148 -1.94 -3.01 6.76
CA SER A 148 -1.50 -1.68 7.22
C SER A 148 -2.55 -0.60 6.98
N ALA A 149 -3.26 -0.65 5.85
CA ALA A 149 -4.38 0.24 5.54
C ALA A 149 -5.75 -0.44 5.59
N GLY A 150 -5.78 -1.77 5.58
CA GLY A 150 -7.01 -2.55 5.48
C GLY A 150 -7.64 -2.51 4.08
N VAL A 151 -6.83 -2.74 3.05
CA VAL A 151 -7.29 -2.84 1.65
C VAL A 151 -7.13 -4.26 1.11
N ALA A 152 -8.16 -4.77 0.44
CA ALA A 152 -8.18 -6.07 -0.19
C ALA A 152 -8.69 -5.93 -1.63
N HIS A 153 -7.91 -6.46 -2.57
CA HIS A 153 -8.26 -6.57 -3.98
C HIS A 153 -8.42 -8.04 -4.34
N GLY A 154 -9.21 -8.33 -5.37
CA GLY A 154 -9.20 -9.61 -6.05
C GLY A 154 -7.85 -9.85 -6.72
N LEU A 155 -7.49 -11.13 -6.88
CA LEU A 155 -6.17 -11.51 -7.42
C LEU A 155 -5.84 -10.87 -8.78
N PRO A 156 -6.78 -10.71 -9.74
CA PRO A 156 -6.51 -10.03 -11.01
C PRO A 156 -6.07 -8.57 -10.82
N ARG A 157 -6.65 -7.86 -9.84
CA ARG A 157 -6.34 -6.46 -9.57
C ARG A 157 -4.97 -6.32 -8.89
N TRP A 158 -4.61 -7.22 -7.98
CA TRP A 158 -3.23 -7.29 -7.46
C TRP A 158 -2.20 -7.52 -8.57
N ALA A 159 -2.47 -8.45 -9.48
CA ALA A 159 -1.60 -8.70 -10.63
C ALA A 159 -1.50 -7.48 -11.55
N GLU A 160 -2.61 -6.79 -11.81
CA GLU A 160 -2.63 -5.57 -12.61
C GLU A 160 -1.72 -4.48 -12.02
N LEU A 161 -1.89 -4.17 -10.74
CA LEU A 161 -1.10 -3.14 -10.06
C LEU A 161 0.39 -3.50 -10.01
N THR A 162 0.71 -4.79 -9.87
CA THR A 162 2.08 -5.28 -9.98
C THR A 162 2.67 -5.02 -11.37
N ARG A 163 1.92 -5.28 -12.45
CA ARG A 163 2.38 -5.01 -13.82
C ARG A 163 2.57 -3.52 -14.06
N GLN A 164 1.68 -2.67 -13.54
CA GLN A 164 1.82 -1.22 -13.64
C GLN A 164 3.09 -0.73 -12.92
N ALA A 165 3.34 -1.20 -11.69
CA ALA A 165 4.57 -0.88 -10.97
C ALA A 165 5.83 -1.37 -11.73
N ALA A 166 5.81 -2.58 -12.28
CA ALA A 166 6.92 -3.10 -13.08
C ALA A 166 7.18 -2.26 -14.34
N ALA A 167 6.13 -1.87 -15.07
CA ALA A 167 6.25 -1.03 -16.26
C ALA A 167 6.79 0.37 -15.93
N ALA A 168 6.37 0.94 -14.80
CA ALA A 168 6.87 2.21 -14.31
C ALA A 168 8.37 2.14 -13.99
N LEU A 169 8.83 1.09 -13.28
CA LEU A 169 10.27 0.84 -13.06
C LEU A 169 11.04 0.64 -14.36
N GLN A 170 10.45 -0.02 -15.36
CA GLN A 170 11.08 -0.22 -16.67
C GLN A 170 11.26 1.10 -17.44
N SER A 171 10.45 2.10 -17.14
CA SER A 171 10.43 3.40 -17.81
C SER A 171 11.03 4.53 -16.96
N ASP A 172 11.60 4.20 -15.79
CA ASP A 172 12.10 5.15 -14.78
C ASP A 172 11.05 6.21 -14.39
N ASP A 173 9.77 5.79 -14.33
CA ASP A 173 8.62 6.62 -13.94
C ASP A 173 8.30 6.45 -12.46
N ASP A 174 9.02 7.21 -11.63
CA ASP A 174 8.84 7.22 -10.17
C ASP A 174 7.40 7.57 -9.74
N ALA A 175 6.74 8.46 -10.47
CA ALA A 175 5.37 8.87 -10.18
C ALA A 175 4.38 7.74 -10.49
N GLY A 176 4.57 7.05 -11.62
CA GLY A 176 3.81 5.86 -11.98
C GLY A 176 3.98 4.71 -10.98
N ALA A 177 5.20 4.49 -10.50
CA ALA A 177 5.48 3.48 -9.47
C ALA A 177 4.80 3.84 -8.14
N SER A 178 4.93 5.09 -7.70
CA SER A 178 4.24 5.61 -6.50
C SER A 178 2.72 5.45 -6.62
N ARG A 179 2.14 5.81 -7.76
CA ARG A 179 0.71 5.65 -8.06
C ARG A 179 0.27 4.19 -7.96
N ALA A 180 0.95 3.27 -8.64
CA ALA A 180 0.59 1.85 -8.62
C ALA A 180 0.63 1.28 -7.19
N CYS A 181 1.68 1.60 -6.41
CA CYS A 181 1.79 1.19 -5.01
C CYS A 181 0.71 1.83 -4.12
N ARG A 182 0.41 3.11 -4.32
CA ARG A 182 -0.64 3.83 -3.57
C ARG A 182 -2.01 3.21 -3.81
N LEU A 183 -2.34 2.94 -5.07
CA LEU A 183 -3.59 2.27 -5.44
C LEU A 183 -3.67 0.84 -4.89
N ALA A 184 -2.54 0.16 -4.75
CA ALA A 184 -2.47 -1.20 -4.20
C ALA A 184 -2.66 -1.23 -2.68
N PHE A 185 -2.02 -0.33 -1.95
CA PHE A 185 -1.91 -0.44 -0.50
C PHE A 185 -2.66 0.62 0.30
N ALA A 186 -3.23 1.64 -0.35
CA ALA A 186 -4.07 2.62 0.34
C ALA A 186 -5.56 2.32 0.14
N LYS A 187 -6.32 2.49 1.22
CA LYS A 187 -7.77 2.40 1.23
C LYS A 187 -8.40 3.77 1.08
N ARG A 188 -9.42 3.84 0.23
CA ARG A 188 -10.32 4.97 0.07
C ARG A 188 -11.57 4.51 -0.69
N PRO A 189 -12.68 5.24 -0.62
CA PRO A 189 -13.00 6.24 0.39
C PRO A 189 -13.28 5.60 1.76
N LEU A 190 -13.01 6.33 2.85
CA LEU A 190 -13.49 6.02 4.21
C LEU A 190 -14.33 7.21 4.72
N ASP A 191 -15.39 6.94 5.47
CA ASP A 191 -16.30 7.99 5.97
C ASP A 191 -16.04 8.27 7.46
N ASN A 192 -15.84 9.53 7.82
CA ASN A 192 -15.74 9.99 9.22
C ASN A 192 -16.86 10.96 9.63
N GLY A 193 -17.90 11.11 8.81
CA GLY A 193 -19.01 12.03 8.98
C GLY A 193 -18.84 13.34 8.21
N THR A 194 -17.72 14.05 8.39
CA THR A 194 -17.46 15.37 7.77
C THR A 194 -16.60 15.28 6.51
N TRP A 195 -15.65 14.36 6.51
CA TRP A 195 -14.66 14.13 5.48
C TRP A 195 -14.81 12.72 4.93
N THR A 196 -14.41 12.59 3.68
CA THR A 196 -13.96 11.31 3.16
C THR A 196 -12.46 11.24 3.35
N GLU A 197 -11.96 10.10 3.81
CA GLU A 197 -10.56 9.89 4.18
C GLU A 197 -9.86 8.88 3.26
N THR A 198 -8.54 9.05 3.11
CA THR A 198 -7.62 7.98 2.73
C THR A 198 -6.93 7.41 3.96
N VAL A 199 -6.54 6.14 3.88
CA VAL A 199 -5.61 5.52 4.83
C VAL A 199 -4.57 4.72 4.04
N GLY A 200 -3.29 4.91 4.33
CA GLY A 200 -2.20 4.12 3.75
C GLY A 200 -1.28 4.89 2.80
N TYR A 201 -1.47 6.19 2.62
CA TYR A 201 -0.57 7.00 1.78
C TYR A 201 0.85 7.05 2.37
N HIS A 202 0.99 6.88 3.69
CA HIS A 202 2.30 6.74 4.33
C HIS A 202 3.10 5.52 3.83
N LEU A 203 2.44 4.49 3.27
CA LEU A 203 3.12 3.33 2.70
C LEU A 203 3.89 3.68 1.42
N VAL A 204 3.58 4.82 0.79
CA VAL A 204 4.32 5.39 -0.34
C VAL A 204 4.98 6.74 0.02
N GLY A 205 5.12 7.05 1.31
CA GLY A 205 5.83 8.25 1.78
C GLY A 205 5.04 9.56 1.64
N LEU A 206 3.71 9.50 1.54
CA LEU A 206 2.85 10.66 1.36
C LEU A 206 1.94 10.91 2.57
N PRO A 207 1.52 12.16 2.84
CA PRO A 207 0.43 12.44 3.79
C PRO A 207 -0.89 11.83 3.29
N GLU A 208 -1.82 11.56 4.21
CA GLU A 208 -3.19 11.20 3.81
C GLU A 208 -3.89 12.39 3.14
N VAL A 209 -4.95 12.12 2.38
CA VAL A 209 -5.78 13.13 1.72
C VAL A 209 -7.21 13.01 2.22
N TYR A 210 -7.70 14.05 2.87
CA TYR A 210 -9.06 14.14 3.38
C TYR A 210 -9.80 15.18 2.56
N VAL A 211 -10.91 14.78 1.96
CA VAL A 211 -11.71 15.65 1.07
C VAL A 211 -13.07 15.88 1.71
N ALA A 212 -13.52 17.13 1.74
CA ALA A 212 -14.82 17.46 2.30
C ALA A 212 -15.94 16.78 1.49
N LYS A 213 -16.94 16.23 2.17
CA LYS A 213 -18.06 15.52 1.50
C LYS A 213 -18.90 16.42 0.59
N SER A 214 -18.79 17.74 0.74
CA SER A 214 -19.41 18.72 -0.16
C SER A 214 -18.85 18.70 -1.59
N TYR A 215 -17.73 18.01 -1.85
CA TYR A 215 -17.14 17.92 -3.20
C TYR A 215 -17.94 17.06 -4.18
N GLY A 216 -18.79 16.15 -3.70
CA GLY A 216 -19.63 15.33 -4.57
C GLY A 216 -19.89 13.93 -4.02
N THR A 217 -20.21 13.02 -4.93
CA THR A 217 -20.40 11.60 -4.63
C THR A 217 -19.11 10.94 -4.13
N GLU A 218 -19.22 9.82 -3.43
CA GLU A 218 -18.05 9.06 -2.96
C GLU A 218 -17.06 8.71 -4.09
N ARG A 219 -17.57 8.47 -5.30
CA ARG A 219 -16.74 8.15 -6.47
C ARG A 219 -15.98 9.38 -6.98
N GLU A 220 -16.63 10.53 -7.05
CA GLU A 220 -15.98 11.80 -7.45
C GLU A 220 -14.92 12.20 -6.43
N VAL A 221 -15.24 12.05 -5.14
CA VAL A 221 -14.30 12.31 -4.05
C VAL A 221 -13.12 11.35 -4.09
N ALA A 222 -13.33 10.05 -4.31
CA ALA A 222 -12.24 9.09 -4.45
C ALA A 222 -11.33 9.39 -5.65
N ALA A 223 -11.91 9.84 -6.77
CA ALA A 223 -11.15 10.27 -7.94
C ALA A 223 -10.32 11.55 -7.66
N LEU A 224 -10.86 12.49 -6.89
CA LEU A 224 -10.12 13.66 -6.43
C LEU A 224 -8.96 13.27 -5.49
N MET A 225 -9.18 12.36 -4.55
CA MET A 225 -8.12 11.83 -3.69
C MET A 225 -6.99 11.17 -4.49
N ASP A 226 -7.34 10.47 -5.57
CA ASP A 226 -6.35 9.90 -6.48
C ASP A 226 -5.56 10.96 -7.22
N THR A 227 -6.25 11.98 -7.71
CA THR A 227 -5.63 13.12 -8.40
C THR A 227 -4.66 13.85 -7.48
N VAL A 228 -5.11 14.19 -6.26
CA VAL A 228 -4.26 14.85 -5.25
C VAL A 228 -3.08 13.95 -4.86
N GLY A 229 -3.29 12.63 -4.74
CA GLY A 229 -2.20 11.67 -4.48
C GLY A 229 -1.15 11.64 -5.59
N ASP A 230 -1.58 11.66 -6.85
CA ASP A 230 -0.69 11.73 -8.01
C ASP A 230 0.08 13.06 -8.05
N GLU A 231 -0.58 14.17 -7.74
CA GLU A 231 0.06 15.49 -7.66
C GLU A 231 1.04 15.62 -6.49
N LEU A 232 0.75 15.01 -5.33
CA LEU A 232 1.68 14.96 -4.20
C LEU A 232 2.98 14.25 -4.60
N ALA A 233 2.86 13.12 -5.30
CA ALA A 233 4.01 12.40 -5.81
C ALA A 233 4.78 13.23 -6.86
N GLN A 234 4.10 13.83 -7.84
CA GLN A 234 4.73 14.52 -8.97
C GLN A 234 5.28 15.91 -8.63
N ARG A 235 4.51 16.71 -7.87
CA ARG A 235 4.72 18.15 -7.70
C ARG A 235 5.08 18.53 -6.26
N GLY A 236 4.84 17.63 -5.32
CA GLY A 236 5.16 17.80 -3.91
C GLY A 236 4.10 18.58 -3.12
N LEU A 237 4.20 18.47 -1.80
CA LEU A 237 3.22 18.97 -0.85
C LEU A 237 2.92 20.47 -1.00
N GLN A 238 3.93 21.32 -1.11
CA GLN A 238 3.74 22.78 -1.16
C GLN A 238 2.93 23.21 -2.40
N ALA A 239 3.12 22.53 -3.55
CA ALA A 239 2.33 22.80 -4.74
C ALA A 239 0.86 22.41 -4.53
N VAL A 240 0.62 21.23 -3.95
CA VAL A 240 -0.74 20.74 -3.67
C VAL A 240 -1.47 21.63 -2.68
N LEU A 241 -0.82 22.04 -1.58
CA LEU A 241 -1.43 22.93 -0.59
C LEU A 241 -1.88 24.25 -1.21
N ARG A 242 -1.04 24.85 -2.06
CA ARG A 242 -1.37 26.11 -2.73
C ARG A 242 -2.50 25.94 -3.76
N ASP A 243 -2.38 24.95 -4.64
CA ASP A 243 -3.27 24.80 -5.81
C ASP A 243 -4.68 24.35 -5.41
N HIS A 244 -4.81 23.54 -4.36
CA HIS A 244 -6.10 23.11 -3.80
C HIS A 244 -6.59 23.97 -2.64
N ARG A 245 -5.87 25.04 -2.29
CA ARG A 245 -6.09 25.84 -1.06
C ARG A 245 -6.19 24.95 0.20
N ALA A 246 -5.46 23.85 0.18
CA ALA A 246 -5.53 22.83 1.20
C ALA A 246 -4.66 23.19 2.40
N ARG A 247 -4.94 22.56 3.54
CA ARG A 247 -4.14 22.71 4.77
C ARG A 247 -3.55 21.37 5.20
N LEU A 248 -2.36 21.42 5.79
CA LEU A 248 -1.72 20.27 6.43
C LEU A 248 -2.05 20.24 7.92
N SER A 249 -2.39 19.07 8.45
CA SER A 249 -2.45 18.81 9.90
C SER A 249 -1.69 17.54 10.24
N HIS A 250 -1.09 17.50 11.43
CA HIS A 250 -0.51 16.28 12.00
C HIS A 250 -1.40 15.66 13.09
N VAL A 251 -2.59 16.23 13.32
CA VAL A 251 -3.57 15.68 14.27
C VAL A 251 -4.26 14.49 13.61
N SER A 252 -4.01 13.30 14.16
CA SER A 252 -4.52 12.01 13.68
C SER A 252 -5.45 11.37 14.70
N SER A 253 -6.50 10.70 14.22
CA SER A 253 -7.36 9.82 15.03
C SER A 253 -6.69 8.48 15.36
N TYR A 254 -5.73 8.05 14.53
CA TYR A 254 -4.89 6.88 14.79
C TYR A 254 -3.79 7.21 15.81
N GLN A 255 -3.49 6.26 16.68
CA GLN A 255 -2.40 6.37 17.63
C GLN A 255 -1.06 6.11 16.95
N PRO A 256 0.07 6.70 17.40
CA PRO A 256 1.40 6.48 16.81
C PRO A 256 1.83 5.01 16.64
N GLY A 257 1.29 4.09 17.44
CA GLY A 257 1.54 2.65 17.35
C GLY A 257 0.70 1.91 16.30
N ASP A 258 -0.37 2.52 15.80
CA ASP A 258 -1.26 1.91 14.82
C ASP A 258 -0.59 1.84 13.45
N PHE A 259 -0.74 0.73 12.74
CA PHE A 259 -0.25 0.61 11.36
C PHE A 259 -0.89 1.60 10.38
N LYS A 260 -2.03 2.21 10.76
CA LYS A 260 -2.76 3.21 9.99
C LYS A 260 -2.27 4.64 10.23
N PHE A 261 -1.44 4.87 11.26
CA PHE A 261 -0.93 6.19 11.58
C PHE A 261 -0.01 6.71 10.48
N ASN A 262 -0.32 7.90 9.97
CA ASN A 262 0.48 8.57 8.96
C ASN A 262 1.41 9.62 9.61
N PRO A 263 2.73 9.39 9.69
CA PRO A 263 3.67 10.35 10.28
C PRO A 263 3.86 11.62 9.44
N TYR A 264 3.45 11.61 8.17
CA TYR A 264 3.61 12.72 7.23
C TYR A 264 2.43 13.70 7.27
N GLY A 265 1.39 13.40 8.07
CA GLY A 265 0.23 14.26 8.27
C GLY A 265 -0.92 13.96 7.31
N ILE A 266 -1.86 14.90 7.26
CA ILE A 266 -3.12 14.82 6.54
C ILE A 266 -3.33 16.15 5.80
N VAL A 267 -3.49 16.07 4.49
CA VAL A 267 -3.89 17.19 3.62
C VAL A 267 -5.41 17.25 3.58
N TYR A 268 -5.97 18.35 4.08
CA TYR A 268 -7.41 18.62 4.03
C TYR A 268 -7.73 19.50 2.84
N VAL A 269 -8.57 18.99 1.94
CA VAL A 269 -9.09 19.68 0.77
C VAL A 269 -10.56 20.02 1.02
N ASP A 270 -10.82 21.30 1.28
CA ASP A 270 -12.15 21.88 1.44
C ASP A 270 -12.38 23.01 0.42
N GLN A 271 -13.60 23.55 0.34
CA GLN A 271 -13.91 24.68 -0.54
C GLN A 271 -13.78 26.04 0.18
N SER A 272 -13.25 26.06 1.41
CA SER A 272 -13.20 27.27 2.25
C SER A 272 -12.04 28.22 1.92
#